data_AF-A0A382ILW2-F1
#
_entry.id   AF-A0A382ILW2-F1
#
_cell.length_a   1.000
_cell.length_b   1.000
_cell.length_c   1.000
_cell.angle_alpha   90.00
_cell.angle_beta   90.00
_cell.angle_gamma   90.00
#
_symmetry.space_group_name_H-M   'P 1'
#
loop_
_entity.id
_entity.type
_entity.pdbx_description
1 polymer ?
#
loop_
_entity_poly.entity_id
_entity_poly.type
_entity_poly.pdbx_seq_one_letter_code
_entity_poly.pdbx_strand_id
1 'polypeptide(L)'
;MSRLVDLEKMRHGTELLKRGFAKMQEGGVIMDVVTPEQAHIAEDAGATAVMALERVPADIRSDGGVARMSHPDLIRAIIDTTSIPVMAKARIGHDEEARVL
;
A
#
# COMPACT_ATOMS: atom_id res chain seq x y z
N MET A 1 -23.16 -7.44 -10.43
CA MET A 1 -23.68 -6.82 -9.19
C MET A 1 -22.74 -7.16 -8.06
N SER A 2 -21.98 -6.18 -7.58
CA SER A 2 -21.07 -6.36 -6.44
C SER A 2 -21.88 -6.77 -5.21
N ARG A 3 -21.63 -7.95 -4.65
CA ARG A 3 -22.00 -8.23 -3.27
C ARG A 3 -21.09 -7.34 -2.42
N LEU A 4 -21.58 -6.14 -2.11
CA LEU A 4 -20.98 -5.33 -1.07
C LEU A 4 -20.92 -6.19 0.20
N VAL A 5 -19.71 -6.31 0.74
CA VAL A 5 -19.49 -7.05 1.97
C VAL A 5 -20.19 -6.29 3.09
N ASP A 6 -21.21 -6.92 3.67
CA ASP A 6 -21.97 -6.34 4.77
C ASP A 6 -21.19 -6.53 6.07
N LEU A 7 -20.42 -5.50 6.44
CA LEU A 7 -19.60 -5.50 7.65
C LEU A 7 -20.45 -5.50 8.93
N GLU A 8 -21.69 -5.01 8.89
CA GLU A 8 -22.56 -4.94 10.07
C GLU A 8 -22.99 -6.34 10.54
N LYS A 9 -23.03 -7.32 9.63
CA LYS A 9 -23.28 -8.73 9.96
C LYS A 9 -22.07 -9.42 10.59
N MET A 10 -20.87 -8.85 10.46
CA MET A 10 -19.65 -9.38 11.03
C MET A 10 -19.38 -8.66 12.36
N ARG A 11 -19.72 -9.30 13.49
CA ARG A 11 -19.65 -8.63 14.80
C ARG A 11 -18.27 -8.68 15.46
N HIS A 12 -17.47 -9.71 15.18
CA HIS A 12 -16.15 -9.95 15.79
C HIS A 12 -15.21 -10.72 14.83
N GLY A 13 -13.91 -10.72 15.11
CA GLY A 13 -12.92 -11.62 14.50
C GLY A 13 -11.91 -10.95 13.55
N THR A 14 -10.85 -11.69 13.21
CA THR A 14 -9.73 -11.22 12.37
C THR A 14 -10.19 -10.73 11.00
N GLU A 15 -11.20 -11.38 10.42
CA GLU A 15 -11.72 -11.02 9.10
C GLU A 15 -12.43 -9.66 9.10
N LEU A 16 -13.18 -9.35 10.16
CA LEU A 16 -13.81 -8.04 10.32
C LEU A 16 -12.77 -6.93 10.40
N LEU A 17 -11.71 -7.13 11.20
CA LEU A 17 -10.65 -6.14 11.38
C LEU A 17 -9.91 -5.85 10.06
N LYS A 18 -9.51 -6.90 9.33
CA LYS A 18 -8.83 -6.75 8.04
C LYS A 18 -9.69 -6.03 7.01
N ARG A 19 -10.97 -6.38 6.92
CA ARG A 19 -11.92 -5.73 6.00
C ARG A 19 -12.27 -4.30 6.43
N GLY A 20 -12.35 -4.05 7.73
CA GLY A 20 -12.57 -2.73 8.31
C GLY A 20 -11.43 -1.77 7.98
N PHE A 21 -10.18 -2.22 8.09
CA PHE A 21 -9.01 -1.44 7.66
C PHE A 21 -9.11 -1.05 6.18
N ALA A 22 -9.46 -1.98 5.29
CA ALA A 22 -9.65 -1.67 3.87
C ALA A 22 -10.80 -0.66 3.62
N LYS A 23 -11.85 -0.69 4.45
CA LYS A 23 -12.99 0.23 4.35
C LYS A 23 -12.62 1.67 4.70
N MET A 24 -11.63 1.89 5.57
CA MET A 24 -11.15 3.24 5.92
C MET A 24 -10.56 3.99 4.72
N GLN A 25 -10.13 3.28 3.67
CA GLN A 25 -9.54 3.89 2.48
C GLN A 25 -10.57 4.24 1.39
N GLU A 26 -11.84 3.88 1.59
CA GLU A 26 -12.92 4.12 0.63
C GLU A 26 -13.15 5.62 0.41
N GLY A 27 -13.35 6.01 -0.86
CA GLY A 27 -13.55 7.42 -1.25
C GLY A 27 -12.25 8.23 -1.35
N GLY A 28 -11.10 7.64 -1.01
CA GLY A 28 -9.79 8.27 -1.11
C GLY A 28 -9.00 7.92 -2.36
N VAL A 29 -7.77 8.44 -2.42
CA VAL A 29 -6.76 8.11 -3.42
C VAL A 29 -5.53 7.55 -2.71
N ILE A 30 -5.01 6.44 -3.25
CA ILE A 30 -3.73 5.85 -2.82
C ILE A 30 -2.69 6.16 -3.89
N MET A 31 -1.57 6.77 -3.50
CA MET A 31 -0.55 7.22 -4.45
C MET A 31 0.71 6.34 -4.39
N ASP A 32 1.18 5.88 -5.55
CA ASP A 32 2.50 5.23 -5.69
C ASP A 32 3.59 6.30 -5.50
N VAL A 33 4.57 6.04 -4.62
CA VAL A 33 5.68 6.94 -4.30
C VAL A 33 7.01 6.20 -4.25
N VAL A 34 8.07 6.85 -4.73
CA VAL A 34 9.44 6.27 -4.81
C VAL A 34 10.45 6.94 -3.89
N THR A 35 10.06 8.00 -3.18
CA THR A 35 10.92 8.71 -2.20
C THR A 35 10.09 9.20 -1.01
N PRO A 36 10.73 9.44 0.16
CA PRO A 36 10.07 10.07 1.31
C PRO A 36 9.45 11.44 0.98
N GLU A 37 10.12 12.25 0.16
CA GLU A 37 9.61 13.55 -0.29
C GLU A 37 8.28 13.42 -1.06
N GLN A 38 8.19 12.45 -1.98
CA GLN A 38 6.94 12.17 -2.69
C GLN A 38 5.84 11.69 -1.75
N ALA A 39 6.19 10.94 -0.70
CA ALA A 39 5.23 10.49 0.30
C ALA A 39 4.64 11.68 1.07
N HIS A 40 5.47 12.63 1.49
CA HIS A 40 5.03 13.86 2.14
C HIS A 40 4.12 14.69 1.21
N ILE A 41 4.52 14.87 -0.06
CA ILE A 41 3.70 15.57 -1.06
C ILE A 41 2.35 14.88 -1.27
N ALA A 42 2.32 13.55 -1.29
CA ALA A 42 1.08 12.79 -1.46
C ALA A 42 0.13 12.98 -0.26
N GLU A 43 0.66 12.98 0.96
CA GLU A 43 -0.09 13.26 2.18
C GLU A 43 -0.68 14.68 2.17
N ASP A 44 0.14 15.69 1.87
CA ASP A 44 -0.30 17.09 1.76
C ASP A 44 -1.36 17.29 0.66
N ALA A 45 -1.30 16.49 -0.40
CA ALA A 45 -2.29 16.48 -1.48
C ALA A 45 -3.61 15.77 -1.10
N GLY A 46 -3.71 15.20 0.11
CA GLY A 46 -4.91 14.54 0.61
C GLY A 46 -5.04 13.07 0.21
N ALA A 47 -3.93 12.39 -0.09
CA ALA A 47 -3.94 10.93 -0.24
C ALA A 47 -4.40 10.26 1.06
N THR A 48 -5.22 9.21 0.95
CA THR A 48 -5.64 8.43 2.15
C THR A 48 -4.61 7.39 2.55
N ALA A 49 -3.70 7.03 1.66
CA ALA A 49 -2.56 6.16 1.90
C ALA A 49 -1.53 6.35 0.78
N VAL A 50 -0.31 5.87 1.00
CA VAL A 50 0.73 5.78 -0.03
C VAL A 50 1.13 4.33 -0.27
N MET A 51 1.68 4.06 -1.45
CA MET A 51 2.22 2.77 -1.84
C MET A 51 3.71 2.97 -2.13
N ALA A 52 4.56 2.38 -1.30
CA ALA A 52 6.02 2.46 -1.40
C ALA A 52 6.55 1.46 -2.44
N LEU A 53 7.36 1.95 -3.38
CA LEU A 53 8.03 1.15 -4.41
C LEU A 53 9.32 1.83 -4.87
N GLU A 54 10.32 1.07 -5.32
CA GLU A 54 11.57 1.64 -5.86
C GLU A 54 11.42 2.25 -7.26
N ARG A 55 10.45 1.76 -8.05
CA ARG A 55 10.26 2.17 -9.45
C ARG A 55 8.79 2.15 -9.82
N VAL A 56 8.31 3.23 -10.43
CA VAL A 56 6.89 3.33 -10.82
C VAL A 56 6.54 2.31 -11.91
N PRO A 57 5.26 1.91 -12.05
CA PRO A 57 4.86 0.91 -13.05
C PRO A 57 5.23 1.29 -14.50
N ALA A 58 5.32 2.58 -14.82
CA ALA A 58 5.78 3.04 -16.12
C ALA A 58 7.25 2.63 -16.38
N ASP A 59 8.14 2.88 -15.41
CA ASP A 59 9.56 2.53 -15.49
C ASP A 59 9.77 1.02 -15.52
N ILE A 60 9.01 0.27 -14.70
CA ILE A 60 9.08 -1.21 -14.72
C ILE A 60 8.76 -1.76 -16.12
N ARG A 61 7.80 -1.15 -16.82
CA ARG A 61 7.43 -1.56 -18.19
C ARG A 61 8.46 -1.15 -19.23
N SER A 62 9.12 -0.01 -19.08
CA SER A 62 10.16 0.44 -20.02
C SER A 62 11.46 -0.33 -19.85
N ASP A 63 11.90 -0.54 -18.61
CA ASP A 63 13.18 -1.17 -18.30
C ASP A 63 13.14 -2.69 -18.50
N GLY A 64 11.97 -3.29 -18.28
CA GLY A 64 11.82 -4.73 -18.17
C GLY A 64 12.56 -5.31 -16.96
N GLY A 65 12.95 -6.59 -17.08
CA GLY A 65 13.62 -7.33 -16.01
C GLY A 65 12.68 -7.79 -14.90
N VAL A 66 13.26 -8.10 -13.73
CA VAL A 66 12.53 -8.66 -12.58
C VAL A 66 12.23 -7.55 -11.57
N ALA A 67 10.95 -7.21 -11.40
CA ALA A 67 10.49 -6.36 -10.31
C ALA A 67 10.20 -7.21 -9.06
N ARG A 68 10.75 -6.80 -7.91
CA ARG A 68 10.61 -7.48 -6.61
C ARG A 68 10.04 -6.52 -5.56
N MET A 69 9.91 -7.00 -4.33
CA MET A 69 9.68 -6.13 -3.17
C MET A 69 10.77 -5.05 -3.08
N SER A 70 10.38 -3.85 -2.67
CA SER A 70 11.32 -2.74 -2.43
C SER A 70 12.14 -2.95 -1.17
N HIS A 71 13.33 -2.37 -1.13
CA HIS A 71 14.22 -2.50 0.00
C HIS A 71 13.54 -2.02 1.29
N PRO A 72 13.61 -2.77 2.40
CA PRO A 72 12.96 -2.40 3.66
C PRO A 72 13.34 -1.01 4.17
N ASP A 73 14.58 -0.56 3.91
CA ASP A 73 15.03 0.77 4.33
C ASP A 73 14.29 1.90 3.60
N LEU A 74 13.98 1.73 2.30
CA LEU A 74 13.16 2.69 1.57
C LEU A 74 11.74 2.76 2.16
N ILE A 75 11.15 1.59 2.43
CA ILE A 75 9.80 1.49 2.99
C ILE A 75 9.76 2.13 4.38
N ARG A 76 10.74 1.85 5.26
CA ARG A 76 10.85 2.47 6.58
C ARG A 76 10.98 3.99 6.49
N ALA A 77 11.83 4.50 5.60
CA ALA A 77 11.97 5.94 5.41
C ALA A 77 10.65 6.62 4.99
N ILE A 78 9.83 5.94 4.18
CA ILE A 78 8.49 6.43 3.80
C ILE A 78 7.53 6.38 4.99
N ILE A 79 7.51 5.27 5.75
CA ILE A 79 6.71 5.13 6.99
C ILE A 79 7.03 6.25 7.98
N ASP A 80 8.32 6.55 8.19
CA ASP A 80 8.76 7.55 9.16
C ASP A 80 8.42 9.00 8.72
N THR A 81 8.10 9.22 7.45
CA THR A 81 7.88 10.55 6.87
C THR A 81 6.40 10.95 6.79
N THR A 82 5.48 9.99 6.81
CA THR A 82 4.03 10.26 6.65
C THR A 82 3.19 9.72 7.81
N SER A 83 2.05 10.37 8.10
CA SER A 83 1.11 9.89 9.12
C SER A 83 -0.01 9.00 8.56
N ILE A 84 -0.21 9.00 7.23
CA ILE A 84 -1.15 8.13 6.53
C ILE A 84 -0.61 6.70 6.34
N PRO A 85 -1.49 5.69 6.19
CA PRO A 85 -1.07 4.31 5.98
C PRO A 85 -0.11 4.14 4.79
N VAL A 86 0.94 3.33 4.98
CA VAL A 86 1.88 2.93 3.94
C VAL A 86 1.62 1.49 3.53
N MET A 87 1.46 1.27 2.23
CA MET A 87 1.38 -0.04 1.60
C MET A 87 2.67 -0.35 0.85
N ALA A 88 2.97 -1.61 0.60
CA ALA A 88 4.10 -2.05 -0.20
C ALA A 88 3.74 -3.27 -1.05
N LYS A 89 4.52 -3.54 -2.11
CA LYS A 89 4.25 -4.64 -3.04
C LYS A 89 5.12 -5.85 -2.74
N ALA A 90 4.50 -7.03 -2.75
CA ALA A 90 5.18 -8.34 -2.81
C ALA A 90 4.82 -9.04 -4.12
N ARG A 91 5.68 -9.96 -4.58
CA ARG A 91 5.42 -10.78 -5.77
C ARG A 91 4.32 -11.80 -5.50
N ILE A 92 3.56 -12.14 -6.55
CA ILE A 92 2.51 -13.15 -6.49
C ILE A 92 3.12 -14.49 -6.05
N GLY A 93 2.58 -15.08 -4.97
CA GLY A 93 3.03 -16.36 -4.42
C GLY A 93 4.35 -16.29 -3.62
N HIS A 94 4.89 -15.10 -3.34
CA HIS A 94 6.14 -14.95 -2.60
C HIS A 94 5.90 -14.65 -1.11
N ASP A 95 5.51 -15.67 -0.37
CA ASP A 95 5.11 -15.54 1.05
C ASP A 95 6.20 -14.95 1.95
N GLU A 96 7.48 -15.19 1.64
CA GLU A 96 8.59 -14.62 2.41
C GLU A 96 8.74 -13.11 2.19
N GLU A 97 8.35 -12.57 1.03
CA GLU A 97 8.32 -11.10 0.85
C GLU A 97 7.18 -10.51 1.68
N ALA A 98 6.01 -11.16 1.68
CA ALA A 98 4.86 -10.73 2.46
C ALA A 98 5.04 -10.86 3.98
N ARG A 99 5.99 -11.69 4.45
CA ARG A 99 6.37 -11.80 5.88
C ARG A 99 7.39 -10.76 6.31
N VAL A 100 8.20 -10.27 5.37
CA VAL A 100 9.18 -9.19 5.61
C VAL A 100 8.48 -7.83 5.64
N LEU A 101 7.47 -7.64 4.80
CA LEU A 101 6.53 -6.51 4.85
C LEU A 101 5.61 -6.60 6.07
#